data_AF-A0A8J5X8K0-F1
#
_entry.id   AF-A0A8J5X8K0-F1
#
_cell.length_a   1.000
_cell.length_b   1.000
_cell.length_c   1.000
_cell.angle_alpha   90.00
_cell.angle_beta   90.00
_cell.angle_gamma   90.00
#
_symmetry.space_group_name_H-M   'P 1'
#
loop_
_entity.id
_entity.type
_entity.pdbx_description
1 polymer ?
#
loop_
_entity_poly.entity_id
_entity_poly.type
_entity_poly.pdbx_seq_one_letter_code
_entity_poly.pdbx_strand_id
1 'polypeptide(L)'
;MGWQRVEVELFDGRTWLVSSVASALSFIAAGIAAIVALSIKLRAFAEYRSHSTWNGPLDAERLHARWEERHDEGRADLAAVLLAGIAWTSTLPPVLTLATAGARFGSARLIGTFFQLACTVIVVDLVFRAGMVAVVSRLATWDALFQDDGGAEAAAESSGRLLPIQALEIAYRLSSAHDTFIVAIDDLLLSIGLALAAIFCKQSGAMPRGWGAVSVACAACTHAVFWCGIGRHASWHRSGQRAFSGFAALFSAAQYFVLMPVWVLWLGAHLHRVAGSANYGIAEPEPGGDVPSFPCSAGAEMGEQRAIGSRGHAAMAGGPGSMGALARPKNYV
;
A
#
# COMPACT_ATOMS: atom_id res chain seq x y z
N MET A 1 9.48 31.68 -14.93
CA MET A 1 8.35 31.56 -13.98
C MET A 1 6.96 31.57 -14.65
N GLY A 2 6.82 31.23 -15.94
CA GLY A 2 5.50 31.23 -16.63
C GLY A 2 4.72 29.90 -16.57
N TRP A 3 5.40 28.77 -16.36
CA TRP A 3 4.79 27.44 -16.46
C TRP A 3 3.87 27.07 -15.29
N GLN A 4 4.05 27.65 -14.10
CA GLN A 4 3.20 27.36 -12.93
C GLN A 4 1.80 27.98 -13.03
N ARG A 5 1.58 29.01 -13.86
CA ARG A 5 0.29 29.70 -13.95
C ARG A 5 -0.69 28.97 -14.89
N VAL A 6 -0.17 28.22 -15.87
CA VAL A 6 -0.97 27.53 -16.90
C VAL A 6 -1.62 26.24 -16.38
N GLU A 7 -1.01 25.54 -15.41
CA GLU A 7 -1.57 24.28 -14.89
C GLU A 7 -2.77 24.48 -13.96
N VAL A 8 -2.88 25.64 -13.30
CA VAL A 8 -3.98 25.91 -12.35
C VAL A 8 -5.29 26.25 -13.08
N GLU A 9 -5.22 26.83 -14.29
CA GLU A 9 -6.42 27.16 -15.08
C GLU A 9 -7.06 25.93 -15.76
N LEU A 10 -6.33 24.83 -15.89
CA LEU A 10 -6.77 23.65 -16.66
C LEU A 10 -7.78 22.76 -15.93
N PHE A 11 -7.97 22.94 -14.62
CA PHE A 11 -8.89 22.11 -13.83
C PHE A 11 -9.87 22.96 -13.02
N ASP A 12 -11.09 23.11 -13.55
CA ASP A 12 -12.26 23.64 -12.84
C ASP A 12 -12.46 22.87 -11.53
N GLY A 13 -12.85 23.54 -10.44
CA GLY A 13 -13.18 22.94 -9.14
C GLY A 13 -14.04 21.67 -9.26
N ARG A 14 -14.92 21.59 -10.27
CA ARG A 14 -15.76 20.41 -10.54
C ARG A 14 -14.95 19.17 -10.94
N THR A 15 -13.89 19.34 -11.72
CA THR A 15 -13.05 18.23 -12.20
C THR A 15 -12.32 17.51 -11.06
N TRP A 16 -11.85 18.26 -10.05
CA TRP A 16 -11.23 17.68 -8.85
C TRP A 16 -12.19 16.80 -8.06
N LEU A 17 -13.43 17.29 -7.86
CA LEU A 17 -14.45 16.53 -7.16
C LEU A 17 -14.80 15.24 -7.91
N VAL A 18 -14.99 15.33 -9.24
CA VAL A 18 -15.27 14.15 -10.08
C VAL A 18 -14.13 13.15 -10.02
N SER A 19 -12.87 13.59 -10.12
CA SER A 19 -11.70 12.72 -10.02
C SER A 19 -11.62 12.02 -8.66
N SER A 20 -11.88 12.74 -7.57
CA SER A 20 -11.87 12.17 -6.21
C SER A 20 -13.01 11.19 -5.98
N VAL A 21 -14.21 11.48 -6.51
CA VAL A 21 -15.36 10.55 -6.44
C VAL A 21 -15.08 9.30 -7.26
N ALA A 22 -14.59 9.45 -8.50
CA ALA A 22 -14.21 8.33 -9.35
C ALA A 22 -13.15 7.45 -8.67
N SER A 23 -12.11 8.06 -8.11
CA SER A 23 -11.07 7.33 -7.38
C SER A 23 -11.60 6.61 -6.14
N ALA A 24 -12.47 7.25 -5.35
CA ALA A 24 -13.09 6.60 -4.19
C ALA A 24 -13.96 5.40 -4.59
N LEU A 25 -14.75 5.52 -5.67
CA LEU A 25 -15.53 4.40 -6.22
C LEU A 25 -14.62 3.28 -6.74
N SER A 26 -13.50 3.62 -7.38
CA SER A 26 -12.51 2.65 -7.83
C SER A 26 -11.87 1.90 -6.65
N PHE A 27 -11.57 2.56 -5.53
CA PHE A 27 -11.08 1.86 -4.33
C PHE A 27 -12.10 0.89 -3.75
N ILE A 28 -13.37 1.29 -3.69
CA ILE A 28 -14.45 0.40 -3.22
C ILE A 28 -14.57 -0.80 -4.16
N ALA A 29 -14.57 -0.59 -5.48
CA ALA A 29 -14.61 -1.66 -6.47
C ALA A 29 -13.40 -2.60 -6.37
N ALA A 30 -12.20 -2.05 -6.20
CA ALA A 30 -10.97 -2.80 -5.98
C ALA A 30 -11.04 -3.64 -4.69
N GLY A 31 -11.57 -3.05 -3.60
CA GLY A 31 -11.82 -3.76 -2.35
C GLY A 31 -12.77 -4.93 -2.51
N ILE A 32 -13.89 -4.75 -3.23
CA ILE A 32 -14.86 -5.83 -3.51
C ILE A 32 -14.18 -6.94 -4.32
N ALA A 33 -13.46 -6.59 -5.38
CA ALA A 33 -12.75 -7.55 -6.22
C ALA A 33 -11.69 -8.33 -5.41
N ALA A 34 -10.96 -7.65 -4.52
CA ALA A 34 -9.98 -8.28 -3.64
C ALA A 34 -10.65 -9.25 -2.65
N ILE A 35 -11.80 -8.91 -2.07
CA ILE A 35 -12.57 -9.83 -1.21
C ILE A 35 -13.04 -11.05 -2.02
N VAL A 36 -13.54 -10.85 -3.24
CA VAL A 36 -13.98 -11.96 -4.09
C VAL A 36 -12.79 -12.88 -4.42
N ALA A 37 -11.67 -12.32 -4.86
CA ALA A 37 -10.44 -13.07 -5.14
C ALA A 37 -9.93 -13.82 -3.90
N LEU A 38 -9.94 -13.17 -2.73
CA LEU A 38 -9.57 -13.80 -1.46
C LEU A 38 -10.55 -14.92 -1.09
N SER A 39 -11.85 -14.74 -1.31
CA SER A 39 -12.87 -15.74 -1.02
C SER A 39 -12.71 -16.98 -1.91
N ILE A 40 -12.40 -16.79 -3.20
CA ILE A 40 -12.05 -17.88 -4.12
C ILE A 40 -10.81 -18.61 -3.60
N LYS A 41 -9.73 -17.88 -3.29
CA LYS A 41 -8.50 -18.45 -2.73
C LYS A 41 -8.73 -19.19 -1.41
N LEU A 42 -9.58 -18.68 -0.52
CA LEU A 42 -9.88 -19.31 0.76
C LEU A 42 -10.72 -20.59 0.59
N ARG A 43 -11.65 -20.64 -0.36
CA ARG A 43 -12.43 -21.84 -0.70
C ARG A 43 -11.52 -22.93 -1.26
N ALA A 44 -10.73 -22.58 -2.27
CA ALA A 44 -9.63 -23.38 -2.81
C ALA A 44 -8.75 -23.96 -1.68
N PHE A 45 -8.29 -23.09 -0.77
CA PHE A 45 -7.45 -23.52 0.35
C PHE A 45 -8.16 -24.40 1.38
N ALA A 46 -9.46 -24.22 1.61
CA ALA A 46 -10.24 -24.99 2.57
C ALA A 46 -10.54 -26.40 2.06
N GLU A 47 -10.90 -26.51 0.78
CA GLU A 47 -11.09 -27.79 0.08
C GLU A 47 -9.79 -28.60 0.08
N TYR A 48 -8.67 -27.92 -0.18
CA TYR A 48 -7.34 -28.51 -0.18
C TYR A 48 -6.80 -28.86 1.22
N ARG A 49 -7.27 -28.19 2.29
CA ARG A 49 -6.86 -28.47 3.68
C ARG A 49 -7.51 -29.72 4.29
N SER A 50 -8.65 -30.16 3.77
CA SER A 50 -9.29 -31.38 4.26
C SER A 50 -8.45 -32.63 3.96
N HIS A 51 -7.56 -32.54 2.98
CA HIS A 51 -6.54 -33.53 2.69
C HIS A 51 -5.29 -33.23 3.52
N SER A 52 -4.97 -34.09 4.50
CA SER A 52 -3.79 -34.03 5.37
C SER A 52 -2.45 -34.25 4.63
N THR A 53 -2.37 -33.93 3.34
CA THR A 53 -1.47 -34.57 2.36
C THR A 53 -0.26 -33.73 1.93
N TRP A 54 -0.13 -32.46 2.34
CA TRP A 54 1.07 -31.66 2.01
C TRP A 54 2.33 -32.04 2.79
N ASN A 55 2.23 -32.95 3.77
CA ASN A 55 3.42 -33.57 4.36
C ASN A 55 3.88 -34.80 3.54
N GLY A 56 3.18 -35.15 2.46
CA GLY A 56 3.58 -36.20 1.53
C GLY A 56 4.49 -35.67 0.41
N PRO A 57 5.11 -36.57 -0.37
CA PRO A 57 5.91 -36.19 -1.53
C PRO A 57 5.11 -35.37 -2.55
N LEU A 58 5.82 -34.52 -3.30
CA LEU A 58 5.30 -33.69 -4.40
C LEU A 58 4.85 -34.58 -5.56
N ASP A 59 3.67 -35.14 -5.42
CA ASP A 59 2.98 -36.00 -6.38
C ASP A 59 2.56 -35.20 -7.64
N ALA A 60 2.83 -35.76 -8.82
CA ALA A 60 2.64 -35.08 -10.10
C ALA A 60 1.16 -34.80 -10.40
N GLU A 61 0.27 -35.74 -10.11
CA GLU A 61 -1.18 -35.58 -10.32
C GLU A 61 -1.75 -34.41 -9.49
N ARG A 62 -1.28 -34.29 -8.25
CA ARG A 62 -1.69 -33.19 -7.35
C ARG A 62 -1.16 -31.85 -7.80
N LEU A 63 0.08 -31.83 -8.30
CA LEU A 63 0.65 -30.61 -8.87
C LEU A 63 -0.16 -30.19 -10.11
N HIS A 64 -0.54 -31.13 -10.97
CA HIS A 64 -1.36 -30.84 -12.15
C HIS A 64 -2.70 -30.18 -11.78
N ALA A 65 -3.47 -30.79 -10.88
CA ALA A 65 -4.72 -30.22 -10.39
C ALA A 65 -4.52 -28.82 -9.78
N ARG A 66 -3.40 -28.59 -9.08
CA ARG A 66 -3.08 -27.27 -8.52
C ARG A 66 -2.73 -26.23 -9.60
N TRP A 67 -2.10 -26.63 -10.70
CA TRP A 67 -1.80 -25.74 -11.82
C TRP A 67 -3.06 -25.33 -12.58
N GLU A 68 -4.01 -26.25 -12.76
CA GLU A 68 -5.34 -25.93 -13.31
C GLU A 68 -6.11 -24.94 -12.41
N GLU A 69 -6.12 -25.17 -11.09
CA GLU A 69 -6.79 -24.26 -10.16
C GLU A 69 -6.18 -22.85 -10.16
N ARG A 70 -4.84 -22.75 -10.22
CA ARG A 70 -4.15 -21.46 -10.31
C ARG A 70 -4.48 -20.69 -11.58
N HIS A 71 -4.76 -21.39 -12.68
CA HIS A 71 -5.18 -20.75 -13.92
C HIS A 71 -6.50 -19.98 -13.72
N ASP A 72 -7.43 -20.53 -12.93
CA ASP A 72 -8.71 -19.88 -12.63
C ASP A 72 -8.56 -18.79 -11.55
N GLU A 73 -7.80 -19.05 -10.49
CA GLU A 73 -7.48 -18.06 -9.44
C GLU A 73 -6.78 -16.82 -10.00
N GLY A 74 -5.87 -17.00 -10.95
CA GLY A 74 -5.02 -15.95 -11.50
C GLY A 74 -5.80 -14.84 -12.18
N ARG A 75 -6.94 -15.16 -12.83
CA ARG A 75 -7.78 -14.15 -13.51
C ARG A 75 -8.47 -13.22 -12.52
N ALA A 76 -8.99 -13.77 -11.43
CA ALA A 76 -9.64 -12.97 -10.38
C ALA A 76 -8.62 -12.08 -9.66
N ASP A 77 -7.42 -12.59 -9.39
CA ASP A 77 -6.33 -11.83 -8.79
C ASP A 77 -5.87 -10.68 -9.70
N LEU A 78 -5.70 -10.94 -11.00
CA LEU A 78 -5.33 -9.92 -11.98
C LEU A 78 -6.37 -8.81 -12.09
N ALA A 79 -7.67 -9.16 -12.08
CA ALA A 79 -8.75 -8.18 -12.10
C ALA A 79 -8.74 -7.29 -10.85
N ALA A 80 -8.47 -7.86 -9.67
CA ALA A 80 -8.37 -7.09 -8.42
C ALA A 80 -7.17 -6.11 -8.46
N VAL A 81 -6.01 -6.56 -8.95
CA VAL A 81 -4.81 -5.72 -9.07
C VAL A 81 -5.00 -4.61 -10.12
N LEU A 82 -5.65 -4.91 -11.24
CA LEU A 82 -6.00 -3.91 -12.25
C LEU A 82 -6.89 -2.81 -11.67
N LEU A 83 -7.94 -3.18 -10.94
CA LEU A 83 -8.83 -2.21 -10.30
C LEU A 83 -8.11 -1.38 -9.23
N ALA A 84 -7.22 -2.01 -8.45
CA ALA A 84 -6.37 -1.29 -7.50
C ALA A 84 -5.45 -0.29 -8.23
N GLY A 85 -4.82 -0.69 -9.33
CA GLY A 85 -4.01 0.18 -10.19
C GLY A 85 -4.80 1.39 -10.70
N ILE A 86 -6.03 1.20 -11.16
CA ILE A 86 -6.93 2.29 -11.58
C ILE A 86 -7.27 3.21 -10.40
N ALA A 87 -7.57 2.63 -9.23
CA ALA A 87 -7.87 3.40 -8.02
C ALA A 87 -6.69 4.28 -7.60
N TRP A 88 -5.47 3.73 -7.58
CA TRP A 88 -4.26 4.47 -7.22
C TRP A 88 -3.90 5.53 -8.24
N THR A 89 -3.89 5.20 -9.53
CA THR A 89 -3.58 6.18 -10.59
C THR A 89 -4.59 7.34 -10.63
N SER A 90 -5.88 7.09 -10.35
CA SER A 90 -6.89 8.14 -10.23
C SER A 90 -6.75 9.03 -8.99
N THR A 91 -5.98 8.62 -7.97
CA THR A 91 -5.61 9.52 -6.84
C THR A 91 -4.48 10.48 -7.18
N LEU A 92 -3.68 10.20 -8.22
CA LEU A 92 -2.52 11.03 -8.51
C LEU A 92 -2.88 12.49 -8.77
N PRO A 93 -3.90 12.83 -9.60
CA PRO A 93 -4.22 14.23 -9.86
C PRO A 93 -4.45 15.06 -8.58
N PRO A 94 -5.38 14.70 -7.66
CA PRO A 94 -5.56 15.50 -6.44
C PRO A 94 -4.33 15.51 -5.52
N VAL A 95 -3.53 14.45 -5.48
CA VAL A 95 -2.29 14.42 -4.70
C VAL A 95 -1.22 15.35 -5.28
N LEU A 96 -1.07 15.40 -6.60
CA LEU A 96 -0.13 16.30 -7.27
C LEU A 96 -0.57 17.76 -7.12
N THR A 97 -1.87 18.03 -7.16
CA THR A 97 -2.42 19.36 -6.85
C THR A 97 -2.13 19.78 -5.42
N LEU A 98 -2.24 18.86 -4.47
CA LEU A 98 -1.83 19.12 -3.08
C LEU A 98 -0.33 19.41 -2.99
N ALA A 99 0.51 18.62 -3.68
CA ALA A 99 1.96 18.78 -3.69
C ALA A 99 2.40 20.13 -4.27
N THR A 100 1.75 20.57 -5.34
CA THR A 100 2.00 21.85 -6.01
C THR A 100 1.50 23.03 -5.19
N ALA A 101 0.27 22.98 -4.66
CA ALA A 101 -0.26 24.01 -3.75
C ALA A 101 0.59 24.14 -2.48
N GLY A 102 1.13 23.02 -2.01
CA GLY A 102 2.01 22.94 -0.85
C GLY A 102 3.49 23.16 -1.12
N ALA A 103 3.91 23.54 -2.34
CA ALA A 103 5.31 23.47 -2.78
C ALA A 103 6.33 24.26 -1.94
N ARG A 104 5.88 25.20 -1.10
CA ARG A 104 6.70 25.89 -0.08
C ARG A 104 7.15 24.98 1.07
N PHE A 105 6.47 23.87 1.29
CA PHE A 105 6.78 22.86 2.30
C PHE A 105 7.46 21.66 1.63
N GLY A 106 8.63 21.25 2.14
CA GLY A 106 9.35 20.09 1.60
C GLY A 106 8.54 18.79 1.67
N SER A 107 7.72 18.64 2.71
CA SER A 107 6.79 17.50 2.87
C SER A 107 5.82 17.38 1.70
N ALA A 108 5.28 18.48 1.18
CA ALA A 108 4.32 18.47 0.08
C ALA A 108 4.90 17.86 -1.21
N ARG A 109 6.14 18.22 -1.55
CA ARG A 109 6.83 17.69 -2.74
C ARG A 109 7.07 16.19 -2.61
N LEU A 110 7.49 15.75 -1.43
CA LEU A 110 7.73 14.34 -1.15
C LEU A 110 6.46 13.49 -1.22
N ILE A 111 5.29 14.02 -0.78
CA ILE A 111 4.01 13.30 -0.93
C ILE A 111 3.80 12.91 -2.40
N GLY A 112 3.93 13.87 -3.32
CA GLY A 112 3.79 13.62 -4.75
C GLY A 112 4.74 12.53 -5.26
N THR A 113 6.03 12.61 -4.88
CA THR A 113 7.04 11.61 -5.26
C THR A 113 6.72 10.21 -4.74
N PHE A 114 6.36 10.06 -3.46
CA PHE A 114 6.06 8.74 -2.89
C PHE A 114 4.81 8.11 -3.52
N PHE A 115 3.76 8.90 -3.79
CA PHE A 115 2.57 8.42 -4.48
C PHE A 115 2.85 8.04 -5.94
N GLN A 116 3.70 8.82 -6.65
CA GLN A 116 4.13 8.47 -8.01
C GLN A 116 4.95 7.18 -8.04
N LEU A 117 5.86 7.00 -7.08
CA LEU A 117 6.65 5.77 -6.95
C LEU A 117 5.74 4.58 -6.65
N ALA A 118 4.81 4.69 -5.71
CA ALA A 118 3.81 3.66 -5.44
C ALA A 118 3.00 3.29 -6.71
N CYS A 119 2.49 4.30 -7.42
CA CYS A 119 1.79 4.08 -8.70
C CYS A 119 2.67 3.44 -9.78
N THR A 120 3.98 3.67 -9.76
CA THR A 120 4.91 3.00 -10.67
C THR A 120 5.08 1.53 -10.29
N VAL A 121 5.25 1.26 -8.99
CA VAL A 121 5.40 -0.10 -8.45
C VAL A 121 4.16 -0.94 -8.72
N ILE A 122 2.94 -0.39 -8.54
CA ILE A 122 1.71 -1.15 -8.82
C ILE A 122 1.51 -1.43 -10.31
N VAL A 123 1.94 -0.54 -11.21
CA VAL A 123 1.93 -0.82 -12.66
C VAL A 123 2.92 -1.93 -13.00
N VAL A 124 4.11 -1.91 -12.39
CA VAL A 124 5.10 -2.99 -12.53
C VAL A 124 4.53 -4.31 -12.01
N ASP A 125 3.91 -4.34 -10.82
CA ASP A 125 3.23 -5.52 -10.27
C ASP A 125 2.13 -6.03 -11.20
N LEU A 126 1.29 -5.14 -11.76
CA LEU A 126 0.25 -5.50 -12.71
C LEU A 126 0.83 -6.19 -13.96
N VAL A 127 1.90 -5.64 -14.54
CA VAL A 127 2.56 -6.22 -15.72
C VAL A 127 3.18 -7.58 -15.40
N PHE A 128 3.86 -7.70 -14.26
CA PHE A 128 4.42 -8.97 -13.80
C PHE A 128 3.33 -10.03 -13.60
N ARG A 129 2.24 -9.69 -12.91
CA ARG A 129 1.12 -10.62 -12.69
C ARG A 129 0.40 -10.98 -13.98
N ALA A 130 0.19 -10.04 -14.89
CA ALA A 130 -0.39 -10.33 -16.20
C ALA A 130 0.48 -11.33 -16.96
N GLY A 131 1.81 -11.13 -16.95
CA GLY A 131 2.78 -12.08 -17.51
C GLY A 131 2.71 -13.46 -16.84
N MET A 132 2.66 -13.50 -15.50
CA MET A 132 2.55 -14.74 -14.74
C MET A 132 1.26 -15.49 -15.04
N VAL A 133 0.11 -14.82 -15.12
CA VAL A 133 -1.17 -15.44 -15.48
C VAL A 133 -1.12 -16.02 -16.90
N ALA A 134 -0.52 -15.29 -17.85
CA ALA A 134 -0.35 -15.78 -19.22
C ALA A 134 0.56 -17.03 -19.28
N VAL A 135 1.67 -17.02 -18.54
CA VAL A 135 2.59 -18.17 -18.43
C VAL A 135 1.90 -19.35 -17.76
N VAL A 136 1.22 -19.14 -16.62
CA VAL A 136 0.46 -20.20 -15.92
C VAL A 136 -0.58 -20.80 -16.84
N SER A 137 -1.33 -19.98 -17.59
CA SER A 137 -2.31 -20.46 -18.56
C SER A 137 -1.66 -21.29 -19.66
N ARG A 138 -0.53 -20.83 -20.20
CA ARG A 138 0.18 -21.58 -21.24
C ARG A 138 0.70 -22.92 -20.72
N LEU A 139 1.30 -22.92 -19.53
CA LEU A 139 1.89 -24.11 -18.91
C LEU A 139 0.84 -25.12 -18.47
N ALA A 140 -0.32 -24.68 -17.95
CA ALA A 140 -1.42 -25.56 -17.58
C ALA A 140 -1.97 -26.34 -18.79
N THR A 141 -1.89 -25.78 -20.00
CA THR A 141 -2.30 -26.45 -21.25
C THR A 141 -1.17 -27.22 -21.95
N TRP A 142 0.00 -27.36 -21.34
CA TRP A 142 1.15 -27.99 -21.98
C TRP A 142 1.22 -29.49 -21.65
N ASP A 143 0.58 -30.31 -22.48
CA ASP A 143 0.48 -31.77 -22.29
C ASP A 143 1.83 -32.45 -22.02
N ALA A 144 2.90 -32.04 -22.70
CA ALA A 144 4.23 -32.64 -22.54
C ALA A 144 4.83 -32.46 -21.13
N LEU A 145 4.31 -31.52 -20.32
CA LEU A 145 4.75 -31.32 -18.94
C LEU A 145 4.05 -32.28 -17.96
N PHE A 146 2.92 -32.86 -18.37
CA PHE A 146 2.04 -33.71 -17.56
C PHE A 146 1.93 -35.15 -18.08
N GLN A 147 2.56 -35.47 -19.21
CA GLN A 147 2.66 -36.83 -19.70
C GLN A 147 3.56 -37.65 -18.77
N ASP A 148 2.91 -38.52 -18.00
CA ASP A 148 3.57 -39.53 -17.19
C ASP A 148 3.97 -40.71 -18.08
N ASP A 149 5.08 -40.54 -18.80
CA ASP A 149 5.79 -41.68 -19.36
C ASP A 149 6.35 -42.44 -18.14
N GLY A 150 5.62 -43.36 -17.51
CA GLY A 150 5.96 -43.96 -16.20
C GLY A 150 7.39 -44.51 -15.98
N GLY A 151 8.27 -44.48 -17.00
CA GLY A 151 9.72 -44.58 -16.84
C GLY A 151 10.43 -43.30 -16.35
N ALA A 152 9.85 -42.12 -16.51
CA ALA A 152 10.43 -40.82 -16.13
C ALA A 152 10.39 -40.60 -14.62
N GLU A 153 9.30 -40.97 -13.94
CA GLU A 153 9.23 -40.95 -12.47
C GLU A 153 10.19 -41.94 -11.83
N ALA A 154 10.22 -43.19 -12.29
CA ALA A 154 11.15 -44.21 -11.80
C ALA A 154 12.62 -43.83 -12.08
N ALA A 155 12.91 -43.20 -13.22
CA ALA A 155 14.24 -42.68 -13.54
C ALA A 155 14.60 -41.46 -12.68
N ALA A 156 13.65 -40.57 -12.36
CA ALA A 156 13.86 -39.42 -11.50
C ALA A 156 14.15 -39.85 -10.06
N GLU A 157 13.39 -40.80 -9.52
CA GLU A 157 13.56 -41.33 -8.17
C GLU A 157 14.90 -42.06 -8.01
N SER A 158 15.28 -42.89 -8.99
CA SER A 158 16.57 -43.61 -8.98
C SER A 158 17.79 -42.72 -9.22
N SER A 159 17.63 -41.58 -9.90
CA SER A 159 18.73 -40.63 -10.16
C SER A 159 18.77 -39.42 -9.22
N GLY A 160 17.78 -39.30 -8.31
CA GLY A 160 17.63 -38.15 -7.43
C GLY A 160 17.35 -36.83 -8.16
N ARG A 161 16.87 -36.90 -9.42
CA ARG A 161 16.56 -35.72 -10.23
C ARG A 161 15.12 -35.28 -9.96
N LEU A 162 14.88 -33.97 -9.99
CA LEU A 162 13.54 -33.42 -9.85
C LEU A 162 12.73 -33.65 -11.13
N LEU A 163 11.45 -33.98 -10.99
CA LEU A 163 10.52 -34.02 -12.12
C LEU A 163 10.36 -32.61 -12.71
N PRO A 164 10.14 -32.47 -14.03
CA PRO A 164 9.91 -31.17 -14.66
C PRO A 164 8.82 -30.34 -13.96
N ILE A 165 7.73 -30.99 -13.55
CA ILE A 165 6.62 -30.35 -12.81
C ILE A 165 7.02 -29.87 -11.41
N GLN A 166 7.91 -30.58 -10.73
CA GLN A 166 8.43 -30.19 -9.41
C GLN A 166 9.39 -29.00 -9.55
N ALA A 167 10.28 -29.02 -10.55
CA ALA A 167 11.16 -27.90 -10.87
C ALA A 167 10.35 -26.65 -11.23
N LEU A 168 9.26 -26.82 -11.99
CA LEU A 168 8.33 -25.76 -12.32
C LEU A 168 7.62 -25.18 -11.08
N GLU A 169 7.16 -26.03 -10.16
CA GLU A 169 6.57 -25.59 -8.89
C GLU A 169 7.56 -24.77 -8.06
N ILE A 170 8.83 -25.19 -7.98
CA ILE A 170 9.88 -24.44 -7.26
C ILE A 170 10.10 -23.07 -7.91
N ALA A 171 10.21 -23.01 -9.25
CA ALA A 171 10.37 -21.77 -9.98
C ALA A 171 9.17 -20.82 -9.78
N TYR A 172 7.94 -21.37 -9.81
CA TYR A 172 6.71 -20.62 -9.57
C TYR A 172 6.67 -20.03 -8.14
N ARG A 173 7.05 -20.82 -7.13
CA ARG A 173 7.11 -20.36 -5.72
C ARG A 173 8.15 -19.25 -5.54
N LEU A 174 9.30 -19.38 -6.19
CA LEU A 174 10.35 -18.36 -6.17
C LEU A 174 9.86 -17.05 -6.81
N SER A 175 9.19 -17.14 -7.97
CA SER A 175 8.58 -15.97 -8.63
C SER A 175 7.50 -15.32 -7.75
N SER A 176 6.63 -16.14 -7.14
CA SER A 176 5.56 -15.64 -6.25
C SER A 176 6.10 -14.95 -4.98
N ALA A 177 7.30 -15.34 -4.53
CA ALA A 177 7.96 -14.69 -3.39
C ALA A 177 8.39 -13.26 -3.77
N HIS A 178 8.91 -13.06 -4.98
CA HIS A 178 9.30 -11.76 -5.50
C HIS A 178 8.11 -10.80 -5.58
N ASP A 179 6.95 -11.26 -6.07
CA ASP A 179 5.73 -10.45 -6.13
C ASP A 179 5.32 -9.92 -4.75
N THR A 180 5.52 -10.74 -3.69
CA THR A 180 5.19 -10.27 -2.33
C THR A 180 6.11 -9.13 -1.87
N PHE A 181 7.38 -9.15 -2.25
CA PHE A 181 8.30 -8.06 -1.92
C PHE A 181 7.94 -6.77 -2.64
N ILE A 182 7.55 -6.86 -3.92
CA ILE A 182 7.09 -5.69 -4.69
C ILE A 182 5.87 -5.05 -4.01
N VAL A 183 4.87 -5.86 -3.66
CA VAL A 183 3.66 -5.38 -2.95
C VAL A 183 4.01 -4.77 -1.60
N ALA A 184 4.92 -5.40 -0.83
CA ALA A 184 5.35 -4.86 0.45
C ALA A 184 6.05 -3.50 0.30
N ILE A 185 6.88 -3.32 -0.73
CA ILE A 185 7.52 -2.03 -1.02
C ILE A 185 6.47 -0.97 -1.38
N ASP A 186 5.45 -1.32 -2.16
CA ASP A 186 4.34 -0.42 -2.49
C ASP A 186 3.63 0.08 -1.22
N ASP A 187 3.24 -0.83 -0.33
CA ASP A 187 2.59 -0.50 0.95
C ASP A 187 3.48 0.40 1.83
N LEU A 188 4.79 0.18 1.83
CA LEU A 188 5.75 1.01 2.58
C LEU A 188 5.86 2.43 1.99
N LEU A 189 5.99 2.54 0.66
CA LEU A 189 6.05 3.84 -0.02
C LEU A 189 4.77 4.65 0.25
N LEU A 190 3.63 3.98 0.16
CA LEU A 190 2.34 4.56 0.44
C LEU A 190 2.20 4.99 1.90
N SER A 191 2.67 4.17 2.86
CA SER A 191 2.64 4.54 4.28
C SER A 191 3.45 5.80 4.55
N ILE A 192 4.61 5.93 3.91
CA ILE A 192 5.46 7.13 4.01
C ILE A 192 4.76 8.34 3.39
N GLY A 193 4.18 8.20 2.20
CA GLY A 193 3.42 9.27 1.53
C GLY A 193 2.25 9.78 2.39
N LEU A 194 1.50 8.88 3.02
CA LEU A 194 0.40 9.21 3.92
C LEU A 194 0.88 9.84 5.25
N ALA A 195 2.00 9.38 5.79
CA ALA A 195 2.62 10.01 6.97
C ALA A 195 3.09 11.44 6.66
N LEU A 196 3.68 11.66 5.47
CA LEU A 196 4.06 12.99 5.01
C LEU A 196 2.85 13.91 4.80
N ALA A 197 1.72 13.36 4.36
CA ALA A 197 0.46 14.10 4.28
C ALA A 197 -0.01 14.59 5.66
N ALA A 198 0.09 13.76 6.70
CA ALA A 198 -0.20 14.18 8.07
C ALA A 198 0.77 15.28 8.56
N ILE A 199 2.07 15.15 8.29
CA ILE A 199 3.08 16.16 8.63
C ILE A 199 2.79 17.48 7.91
N PHE A 200 2.44 17.41 6.63
CA PHE A 200 2.05 18.57 5.83
C PHE A 200 0.81 19.27 6.42
N CYS A 201 -0.21 18.52 6.85
CA CYS A 201 -1.38 19.07 7.53
C CYS A 201 -0.98 19.87 8.78
N LYS A 202 -0.06 19.34 9.58
CA LYS A 202 0.45 20.00 10.79
C LYS A 202 1.28 21.25 10.47
N GLN A 203 2.14 21.20 9.46
CA GLN A 203 3.04 22.31 9.09
C GLN A 203 2.30 23.46 8.38
N SER A 204 1.37 23.13 7.50
CA SER A 204 0.71 24.13 6.64
C SER A 204 -0.42 24.86 7.33
N GLY A 205 -1.12 24.20 8.27
CA GLY A 205 -2.38 24.70 8.83
C GLY A 205 -3.52 24.86 7.80
N ALA A 206 -3.27 24.55 6.53
CA ALA A 206 -4.22 24.72 5.43
C ALA A 206 -5.31 23.65 5.45
N MET A 207 -4.98 22.46 5.97
CA MET A 207 -5.88 21.32 6.05
C MET A 207 -6.48 21.17 7.45
N PRO A 208 -7.73 20.71 7.57
CA PRO A 208 -8.35 20.44 8.86
C PRO A 208 -7.62 19.31 9.59
N ARG A 209 -7.47 19.44 10.92
CA ARG A 209 -6.77 18.45 11.77
C ARG A 209 -7.29 17.01 11.60
N GLY A 210 -8.58 16.86 11.35
CA GLY A 210 -9.19 15.55 11.13
C GLY A 210 -8.65 14.83 9.89
N TRP A 211 -8.34 15.55 8.80
CA TRP A 211 -7.73 14.95 7.61
C TRP A 211 -6.31 14.43 7.90
N GLY A 212 -5.55 15.18 8.72
CA GLY A 212 -4.26 14.72 9.22
C GLY A 212 -4.37 13.45 10.07
N ALA A 213 -5.39 13.34 10.93
CA ALA A 213 -5.64 12.14 11.72
C ALA A 213 -6.01 10.93 10.84
N VAL A 214 -6.87 11.12 9.83
CA VAL A 214 -7.18 10.06 8.85
C VAL A 214 -5.92 9.64 8.10
N SER A 215 -5.05 10.59 7.70
CA SER A 215 -3.77 10.29 7.05
C SER A 215 -2.86 9.42 7.92
N VAL A 216 -2.77 9.69 9.23
CA VAL A 216 -2.03 8.85 10.18
C VAL A 216 -2.65 7.46 10.29
N ALA A 217 -3.98 7.37 10.35
CA ALA A 217 -4.66 6.08 10.38
C ALA A 217 -4.41 5.26 9.11
N CYS A 218 -4.49 5.87 7.92
CA CYS A 218 -4.13 5.24 6.65
C CYS A 218 -2.66 4.78 6.66
N ALA A 219 -1.74 5.63 7.13
CA ALA A 219 -0.31 5.32 7.21
C ALA A 219 -0.02 4.15 8.17
N ALA A 220 -0.66 4.12 9.34
CA ALA A 220 -0.50 3.02 10.29
C ALA A 220 -1.06 1.71 9.72
N CYS A 221 -2.21 1.78 9.05
CA CYS A 221 -2.87 0.63 8.43
C CYS A 221 -2.00 0.04 7.30
N THR A 222 -1.55 0.86 6.36
CA THR A 222 -0.62 0.47 5.27
C THR A 222 0.69 -0.11 5.82
N HIS A 223 1.27 0.54 6.83
CA HIS A 223 2.50 0.05 7.45
C HIS A 223 2.29 -1.29 8.16
N ALA A 224 1.12 -1.53 8.76
CA ALA A 224 0.76 -2.81 9.34
C ALA A 224 0.61 -3.90 8.26
N VAL A 225 0.02 -3.58 7.10
CA VAL A 225 -0.07 -4.49 5.94
C VAL A 225 1.34 -4.88 5.49
N PHE A 226 2.26 -3.92 5.34
CA PHE A 226 3.66 -4.18 5.03
C PHE A 226 4.29 -5.21 5.97
N TRP A 227 4.22 -4.99 7.30
CA TRP A 227 4.78 -5.90 8.28
C TRP A 227 4.11 -7.27 8.28
N CYS A 228 2.78 -7.34 8.06
CA CYS A 228 2.08 -8.60 7.90
C CYS A 228 2.51 -9.34 6.63
N GLY A 229 2.77 -8.61 5.54
CA GLY A 229 3.30 -9.15 4.28
C GLY A 229 4.66 -9.82 4.45
N ILE A 230 5.60 -9.14 5.12
CA ILE A 230 6.92 -9.68 5.46
C ILE A 230 6.79 -10.83 6.48
N GLY A 231 6.02 -10.63 7.55
CA GLY A 231 5.84 -11.58 8.63
C GLY A 231 5.23 -12.91 8.19
N ARG A 232 4.31 -12.89 7.22
CA ARG A 232 3.71 -14.09 6.62
C ARG A 232 4.75 -15.03 6.02
N HIS A 233 5.83 -14.51 5.46
CA HIS A 233 6.91 -15.31 4.86
C HIS A 233 7.99 -15.70 5.87
N ALA A 234 8.26 -14.85 6.86
CA ALA A 234 9.17 -15.17 7.95
C ALA A 234 8.60 -16.27 8.88
N SER A 235 7.27 -16.37 8.99
CA SER A 235 6.63 -17.40 9.79
C SER A 235 6.59 -18.74 9.07
N TRP A 236 7.57 -19.61 9.36
CA TRP A 236 7.57 -21.01 8.91
C TRP A 236 6.42 -21.83 9.54
N HIS A 237 5.95 -21.44 10.72
CA HIS A 237 4.90 -22.16 11.42
C HIS A 237 3.50 -21.78 10.89
N ARG A 238 2.69 -22.79 10.58
CA ARG A 238 1.34 -22.63 9.98
C ARG A 238 0.43 -21.69 10.76
N SER A 239 0.51 -21.66 12.09
CA SER A 239 -0.33 -20.77 12.92
C SER A 239 0.06 -19.30 12.75
N GLY A 240 1.36 -18.99 12.65
CA GLY A 240 1.85 -17.64 12.41
C GLY A 240 1.42 -17.13 11.04
N GLN A 241 1.58 -17.96 10.01
CA GLN A 241 1.20 -17.59 8.64
C GLN A 241 -0.29 -17.26 8.52
N ARG A 242 -1.17 -17.99 9.23
CA ARG A 242 -2.62 -17.71 9.28
C ARG A 242 -2.92 -16.38 9.95
N ALA A 243 -2.30 -16.11 11.10
CA ALA A 243 -2.50 -14.86 11.83
C ALA A 243 -2.09 -13.67 10.96
N PHE A 244 -0.88 -13.68 10.40
CA PHE A 244 -0.39 -12.60 9.54
C PHE A 244 -1.22 -12.42 8.27
N SER A 245 -1.68 -13.51 7.64
CA SER A 245 -2.55 -13.41 6.46
C SER A 245 -3.92 -12.82 6.81
N GLY A 246 -4.50 -13.20 7.95
CA GLY A 246 -5.76 -12.66 8.43
C GLY A 246 -5.68 -11.18 8.78
N PHE A 247 -4.60 -10.77 9.48
CA PHE A 247 -4.35 -9.36 9.79
C PHE A 247 -4.10 -8.53 8.53
N ALA A 248 -3.29 -9.02 7.59
CA ALA A 248 -3.08 -8.35 6.31
C ALA A 248 -4.41 -8.12 5.59
N ALA A 249 -5.25 -9.16 5.47
CA ALA A 249 -6.55 -9.04 4.83
C ALA A 249 -7.47 -8.04 5.53
N LEU A 250 -7.49 -8.03 6.87
CA LEU A 250 -8.29 -7.09 7.66
C LEU A 250 -7.83 -5.64 7.45
N PHE A 251 -6.53 -5.37 7.53
CA PHE A 251 -5.99 -4.03 7.35
C PHE A 251 -6.15 -3.55 5.91
N SER A 252 -5.90 -4.41 4.90
CA SER A 252 -6.19 -4.08 3.51
C SER A 252 -7.67 -3.76 3.32
N ALA A 253 -8.60 -4.55 3.88
CA ALA A 253 -10.02 -4.25 3.79
C ALA A 253 -10.37 -2.89 4.42
N ALA A 254 -9.90 -2.63 5.65
CA ALA A 254 -10.12 -1.34 6.30
C ALA A 254 -9.59 -0.17 5.46
N GLN A 255 -8.42 -0.35 4.85
CA GLN A 255 -7.79 0.62 3.98
C GLN A 255 -8.60 0.89 2.71
N TYR A 256 -8.95 -0.16 1.95
CA TYR A 256 -9.62 -0.04 0.65
C TYR A 256 -11.09 0.37 0.77
N PHE A 257 -11.82 -0.07 1.80
CA PHE A 257 -13.25 0.22 1.94
C PHE A 257 -13.58 1.49 2.69
N VAL A 258 -12.75 1.88 3.65
CA VAL A 258 -13.09 2.97 4.58
C VAL A 258 -12.06 4.07 4.51
N LEU A 259 -10.81 3.76 4.84
CA LEU A 259 -9.81 4.81 5.08
C LEU A 259 -9.46 5.57 3.79
N MET A 260 -9.12 4.88 2.70
CA MET A 260 -8.74 5.52 1.42
C MET A 260 -9.90 6.26 0.76
N PRO A 261 -11.11 5.68 0.61
CA PRO A 261 -12.25 6.43 0.07
C PRO A 261 -12.54 7.71 0.87
N VAL A 262 -12.57 7.63 2.21
CA VAL A 262 -12.79 8.81 3.06
C VAL A 262 -11.66 9.82 2.89
N TRP A 263 -10.40 9.37 2.87
CA TRP A 263 -9.24 10.24 2.70
C TRP A 263 -9.25 11.00 1.37
N VAL A 264 -9.54 10.31 0.26
CA VAL A 264 -9.57 10.88 -1.10
C VAL A 264 -10.76 11.82 -1.29
N LEU A 265 -11.96 11.45 -0.82
CA LEU A 265 -13.14 12.32 -0.88
C LEU A 265 -12.93 13.60 -0.09
N TRP A 266 -12.31 13.51 1.09
CA TRP A 266 -12.01 14.68 1.90
C TRP A 266 -10.98 15.58 1.23
N LEU A 267 -9.92 15.00 0.64
CA LEU A 267 -8.95 15.75 -0.15
C LEU A 267 -9.63 16.48 -1.32
N GLY A 268 -10.46 15.79 -2.10
CA GLY A 268 -11.19 16.36 -3.23
C GLY A 268 -12.13 17.50 -2.82
N ALA A 269 -12.89 17.31 -1.74
CA ALA A 269 -13.77 18.33 -1.19
C ALA A 269 -13.00 19.58 -0.72
N HIS A 270 -11.81 19.40 -0.15
CA HIS A 270 -10.96 20.52 0.26
C HIS A 270 -10.41 21.27 -0.95
N LEU A 271 -9.86 20.57 -1.94
CA LEU A 271 -9.36 21.18 -3.17
C LEU A 271 -10.48 21.94 -3.92
N HIS A 272 -11.70 21.39 -3.94
CA HIS A 272 -12.86 22.06 -4.52
C HIS A 272 -13.17 23.40 -3.82
N ARG A 273 -13.13 23.44 -2.48
CA ARG A 273 -13.37 24.67 -1.70
C ARG A 273 -12.29 25.72 -1.95
N VAL A 274 -11.03 25.30 -1.99
CA VAL A 274 -9.89 26.20 -2.25
C VAL A 274 -9.98 26.78 -3.66
N ALA A 275 -10.26 25.95 -4.67
CA ALA A 275 -10.46 26.41 -6.05
C ALA A 275 -11.63 27.41 -6.16
N GLY A 276 -12.75 27.14 -5.47
CA GLY A 276 -13.88 28.07 -5.42
C GLY A 276 -13.50 29.42 -4.81
N SER A 277 -12.75 29.43 -3.69
CA SER A 277 -12.34 30.67 -3.03
C SER A 277 -11.36 31.52 -3.83
N ALA A 278 -10.48 30.90 -4.62
CA ALA A 278 -9.53 31.62 -5.48
C ALA A 278 -10.24 32.39 -6.60
N ASN A 279 -11.34 31.85 -7.14
CA ASN A 279 -12.11 32.49 -8.21
C ASN A 279 -12.92 33.71 -7.74
N TYR A 280 -13.28 33.80 -6.45
CA TYR A 280 -13.96 34.99 -5.91
C TYR A 280 -13.00 36.16 -5.62
N GLY A 281 -11.68 35.92 -5.59
CA GLY A 281 -10.66 36.96 -5.42
C GLY A 281 -10.27 37.69 -6.71
N ILE A 282 -10.83 37.27 -7.85
CA ILE A 282 -10.66 37.90 -9.18
C ILE A 282 -11.98 38.59 -9.59
N ALA A 283 -12.77 39.07 -8.63
CA ALA A 283 -13.63 40.21 -8.93
C ALA A 283 -12.69 41.38 -9.21
N GLU A 284 -12.72 41.89 -10.45
CA GLU A 284 -11.87 43.01 -10.87
C GLU A 284 -11.89 44.10 -9.79
N PRO A 285 -10.73 44.63 -9.36
CA PRO A 285 -10.73 45.81 -8.52
C PRO A 285 -11.52 46.87 -9.27
N GLU A 286 -12.63 47.33 -8.69
CA GLU A 286 -13.32 48.50 -9.24
C GLU A 286 -12.26 49.59 -9.41
N PRO A 287 -12.16 50.21 -10.61
CA PRO A 287 -11.17 51.24 -10.86
C PRO A 287 -11.51 52.46 -9.99
N GLY A 288 -10.97 52.50 -8.77
CA GLY A 288 -11.24 53.53 -7.77
C GLY A 288 -11.48 53.03 -6.35
N GLY A 289 -11.60 51.71 -6.11
CA GLY A 289 -11.78 51.16 -4.77
C GLY A 289 -10.46 50.96 -4.03
N ASP A 290 -10.33 51.56 -2.85
CA ASP A 290 -9.21 51.34 -1.94
C ASP A 290 -8.95 49.84 -1.75
N VAL A 291 -7.70 49.42 -1.99
CA VAL A 291 -7.28 48.02 -1.86
C VAL A 291 -7.62 47.53 -0.44
N PRO A 292 -8.53 46.54 -0.27
CA PRO A 292 -8.77 45.98 1.04
C PRO A 292 -7.49 45.29 1.48
N SER A 293 -6.83 45.88 2.47
CA SER A 293 -5.76 45.25 3.21
C SER A 293 -6.32 43.97 3.80
N PHE A 294 -5.89 42.82 3.26
CA PHE A 294 -6.18 41.54 3.88
C PHE A 294 -5.82 41.64 5.36
N PRO A 295 -6.74 41.37 6.31
CA PRO A 295 -6.33 41.14 7.67
C PRO A 295 -5.51 39.85 7.63
N CYS A 296 -4.20 40.02 7.56
CA CYS A 296 -3.26 39.03 8.04
C CYS A 296 -3.76 38.72 9.45
N SER A 297 -4.37 37.55 9.64
CA SER A 297 -4.94 37.12 10.91
C SER A 297 -3.80 36.87 11.90
N ALA A 298 -3.18 37.95 12.36
CA ALA A 298 -2.53 38.07 13.64
C ALA A 298 -3.65 38.10 14.67
N GLY A 299 -3.95 36.91 15.21
CA GLY A 299 -5.07 36.73 16.14
C GLY A 299 -5.11 35.32 16.74
N ALA A 300 -3.94 34.76 17.03
CA ALA A 300 -3.78 33.63 17.95
C ALA A 300 -2.99 34.11 19.18
N GLU A 301 -3.50 35.16 19.83
CA GLU A 301 -3.17 35.50 21.21
C GLU A 301 -4.40 35.22 22.07
N MET A 302 -4.40 34.09 22.78
CA MET A 302 -4.82 33.97 24.19
C MET A 302 -4.82 32.50 24.60
N GLY A 303 -3.93 32.17 25.54
CA GLY A 303 -3.84 30.82 26.10
C GLY A 303 -2.69 30.59 27.06
N GLU A 304 -2.45 31.56 27.95
CA GLU A 304 -1.98 31.33 29.32
C GLU A 304 -0.59 30.69 29.54
N GLN A 305 0.42 31.56 29.63
CA GLN A 305 1.62 31.34 30.41
C GLN A 305 1.25 31.00 31.87
N ARG A 306 1.43 29.75 32.28
CA ARG A 306 1.66 29.42 33.70
C ARG A 306 3.15 29.30 33.96
N ALA A 307 3.65 30.32 34.65
CA ALA A 307 4.89 30.31 35.38
C ALA A 307 4.89 29.20 36.43
N ILE A 308 5.84 28.26 36.32
CA ILE A 308 6.43 27.51 37.42
C ILE A 308 7.92 27.45 37.04
N GLY A 309 8.77 28.29 37.61
CA GLY A 309 9.13 28.23 39.02
C GLY A 309 10.51 27.59 39.06
N SER A 310 11.54 28.44 39.05
CA SER A 310 12.92 28.04 39.24
C SER A 310 13.09 27.38 40.61
N ARG A 311 13.74 26.22 40.63
CA ARG A 311 14.43 25.74 41.83
C ARG A 311 15.71 25.04 41.40
N GLY A 312 16.81 25.75 41.62
CA GLY A 312 18.14 25.17 41.60
C GLY A 312 18.36 24.25 42.80
N HIS A 313 19.21 23.25 42.59
CA HIS A 313 20.04 22.48 43.53
C HIS A 313 20.49 21.25 42.72
N ALA A 314 21.67 20.67 42.85
CA ALA A 314 22.95 21.05 43.41
C ALA A 314 23.92 20.01 42.80
N ALA A 315 25.16 20.39 42.58
CA ALA A 315 26.23 19.47 42.22
C ALA A 315 26.40 18.41 43.33
N MET A 316 26.64 17.16 42.93
CA MET A 316 27.34 16.17 43.75
C MET A 316 28.05 15.19 42.82
N ALA A 317 29.36 15.11 43.04
CA ALA A 317 30.31 14.24 42.40
C ALA A 317 30.42 12.88 43.13
N GLY A 318 31.05 11.91 42.46
CA GLY A 318 31.48 10.61 42.99
C GLY A 318 30.53 9.49 42.60
N GLY A 319 30.93 8.36 42.02
CA GLY A 319 32.22 7.72 41.78
C GLY A 319 31.92 6.32 41.19
N PRO A 320 32.93 5.54 40.76
CA PRO A 320 32.76 4.41 39.84
C PRO A 320 32.49 3.06 40.54
N GLY A 321 31.84 2.10 39.86
CA GLY A 321 31.80 0.72 40.36
C GLY A 321 30.98 -0.31 39.56
N SER A 322 31.67 -1.39 39.16
CA SER A 322 31.22 -2.73 38.74
C SER A 322 30.51 -2.85 37.37
N MET A 323 31.13 -3.44 36.33
CA MET A 323 31.38 -4.88 36.10
C MET A 323 30.18 -5.78 36.41
N GLY A 324 29.49 -6.23 35.35
CA GLY A 324 28.41 -7.21 35.43
C GLY A 324 28.12 -7.87 34.07
N ALA A 325 28.82 -8.97 33.82
CA ALA A 325 28.42 -10.16 33.05
C ALA A 325 27.94 -10.03 31.59
N LEU A 326 28.85 -10.44 30.69
CA LEU A 326 28.60 -11.01 29.37
C LEU A 326 27.64 -12.21 29.45
N ALA A 327 26.49 -12.12 28.78
CA ALA A 327 25.63 -13.27 28.50
C ALA A 327 26.11 -13.96 27.20
N ARG A 328 26.40 -15.26 27.30
CA ARG A 328 26.78 -16.16 26.20
C ARG A 328 25.63 -16.33 25.18
N PRO A 329 25.93 -16.54 23.89
CA PRO A 329 24.97 -17.07 22.94
C PRO A 329 24.69 -18.56 23.19
N LYS A 330 23.42 -18.96 23.08
CA LYS A 330 23.01 -20.36 23.04
C LYS A 330 23.22 -20.90 21.63
N ASN A 331 24.10 -21.89 21.49
CA ASN A 331 24.15 -22.74 20.32
C ASN A 331 22.92 -23.65 20.34
N TYR A 332 22.12 -23.62 19.28
CA TYR A 332 21.20 -24.70 18.95
C TYR A 332 21.89 -25.58 17.93
N VAL A 333 22.03 -26.87 18.29
CA VAL A 333 22.35 -27.98 17.39
C VAL A 333 21.08 -28.34 16.63
#